data_AF-A0A357MZ70-F1
#
_entry.id   AF-A0A357MZ70-F1
#
_cell.length_a   1.000
_cell.length_b   1.000
_cell.length_c   1.000
_cell.angle_alpha   90.00
_cell.angle_beta   90.00
_cell.angle_gamma   90.00
#
_symmetry.space_group_name_H-M   'P 1'
#
loop_
_entity.id
_entity.type
_entity.pdbx_description
1 polymer ?
#
loop_
_entity_poly.entity_id
_entity_poly.type
_entity_poly.pdbx_seq_one_letter_code
_entity_poly.pdbx_strand_id
1 'polypeptide(L)' 'PMTMWFSPGFARSRGLDLQCLRKRSAAYTDHDNLFPSVLGLMQVKTALYERERDLFAGCES' A
#
# COMPACT_ATOMS: atom_id res chain seq x y z
N PRO A 1 1.41 -13.73 9.32
CA PRO A 1 0.32 -12.74 9.50
C PRO A 1 0.88 -11.34 9.25
N MET A 2 0.14 -10.46 8.58
CA MET A 2 0.56 -9.08 8.32
C MET A 2 -0.52 -8.12 8.79
N THR A 3 -0.10 -7.05 9.47
CA THR A 3 -0.98 -5.97 9.93
C THR A 3 -0.34 -4.63 9.59
N MET A 4 -1.17 -3.62 9.36
CA MET A 4 -0.70 -2.27 9.04
C MET A 4 -1.55 -1.27 9.81
N TRP A 5 -0.88 -0.29 10.41
CA TRP A 5 -1.50 0.82 11.10
C TRP A 5 -1.03 2.12 10.47
N PHE A 6 -1.95 3.04 10.20
CA PHE A 6 -1.67 4.33 9.62
C PHE A 6 -2.19 5.43 10.54
N SER A 7 -1.34 6.39 10.89
CA SER A 7 -1.80 7.59 11.58
C SER A 7 -2.71 8.40 10.65
N PRO A 8 -3.68 9.17 11.18
CA PRO A 8 -4.55 10.01 10.34
C PRO A 8 -3.77 11.00 9.46
N GLY A 9 -2.67 11.55 9.99
CA GLY A 9 -1.81 12.46 9.24
C GLY A 9 -1.09 11.78 8.08
N PHE A 10 -0.59 10.56 8.30
CA PHE A 10 0.10 9.77 7.28
C PHE A 10 -0.86 9.30 6.18
N ALA A 11 -2.05 8.81 6.54
CA ALA A 11 -3.06 8.41 5.58
C ALA A 11 -3.46 9.58 4.66
N ARG A 12 -3.62 10.79 5.22
CA ARG A 12 -3.89 12.00 4.44
C ARG A 12 -2.72 12.41 3.55
N SER A 13 -1.49 12.43 4.07
CA SER A 13 -0.33 12.88 3.29
C SER A 13 0.02 11.92 2.15
N ARG A 14 -0.33 10.63 2.29
CA ARG A 14 -0.17 9.61 1.25
C ARG A 14 -1.40 9.41 0.38
N GLY A 15 -2.51 10.10 0.66
CA GLY A 15 -3.75 9.95 -0.09
C GLY A 15 -4.33 8.53 -0.01
N LEU A 16 -4.28 7.87 1.15
CA LEU A 16 -4.78 6.51 1.30
C LEU A 16 -6.28 6.50 1.61
N ASP A 17 -7.06 5.77 0.81
CA ASP A 17 -8.42 5.38 1.16
C ASP A 17 -8.37 4.17 2.11
N LEU A 18 -8.51 4.44 3.41
CA LEU A 18 -8.51 3.41 4.45
C LEU A 18 -9.72 2.47 4.37
N GLN A 19 -10.84 2.88 3.77
CA GLN A 19 -11.99 1.99 3.56
C GLN A 19 -11.71 1.01 2.41
N CYS A 20 -11.10 1.50 1.33
CA CYS A 20 -10.60 0.63 0.27
C CYS A 20 -9.58 -0.38 0.80
N LEU A 21 -8.60 0.07 1.59
CA LEU A 21 -7.57 -0.82 2.16
C LEU A 21 -8.16 -1.90 3.07
N ARG A 22 -9.18 -1.58 3.87
CA ARG A 22 -9.90 -2.56 4.69
C ARG A 22 -10.63 -3.63 3.87
N LYS A 23 -11.18 -3.28 2.69
CA LYS A 23 -11.78 -4.27 1.79
C LYS A 23 -10.70 -5.12 1.13
N ARG A 24 -9.64 -4.47 0.69
CA ARG A 24 -8.50 -5.07 0.01
C ARG A 24 -7.69 -6.03 0.90
N SER A 25 -7.69 -5.85 2.22
CA SER A 25 -7.03 -6.77 3.16
C SER A 25 -7.64 -8.18 3.22
N ALA A 26 -8.81 -8.41 2.61
CA ALA A 26 -9.40 -9.74 2.48
C ALA A 26 -8.86 -10.53 1.26
N ALA A 27 -8.11 -9.88 0.37
CA ALA A 27 -7.51 -10.53 -0.79
C ALA A 27 -6.24 -11.31 -0.41
N TYR A 28 -5.87 -12.28 -1.25
CA TYR A 28 -4.59 -12.97 -1.12
C TYR A 28 -3.43 -11.98 -1.15
N THR A 29 -2.42 -12.22 -0.33
CA THR A 29 -1.20 -11.42 -0.25
C THR A 29 -0.08 -12.28 0.33
N ASP A 30 1.13 -12.12 -0.19
CA ASP A 30 2.34 -12.78 0.30
C ASP A 30 3.47 -11.75 0.52
N HIS A 31 4.68 -12.23 0.78
CA HIS A 31 5.83 -11.38 1.06
C HIS A 31 6.37 -10.65 -0.18
N ASP A 32 6.08 -11.13 -1.40
CA ASP A 32 6.53 -10.44 -2.62
C ASP A 32 5.81 -9.11 -2.80
N ASN A 33 4.60 -8.98 -2.25
CA ASN A 33 3.90 -7.71 -2.26
C ASN A 33 4.53 -6.66 -1.33
N LEU A 34 5.30 -7.05 -0.32
CA LEU A 34 5.76 -6.11 0.71
C LEU A 34 6.73 -5.06 0.15
N PHE A 35 7.71 -5.48 -0.64
CA PHE A 35 8.76 -4.59 -1.14
C PHE A 35 8.23 -3.50 -2.09
N PRO A 36 7.48 -3.82 -3.16
CA PRO A 36 6.89 -2.81 -4.05
C PRO A 36 5.96 -1.86 -3.29
N SER A 37 5.25 -2.36 -2.28
CA SER A 37 4.34 -1.55 -1.47
C SER A 37 5.03 -0.53 -0.59
N VAL A 38 6.18 -0.88 0.00
CA VAL A 38 6.98 0.09 0.76
C VAL A 38 7.51 1.18 -0.18
N LEU A 39 7.95 0.82 -1.39
CA LEU A 39 8.39 1.79 -2.38
C LEU A 39 7.27 2.75 -2.79
N GLY A 40 6.08 2.22 -3.09
CA GLY A 40 4.90 3.02 -3.44
C GLY A 40 4.46 3.94 -2.30
N LEU A 41 4.34 3.39 -1.09
CA LEU A 41 3.96 4.15 0.11
C LEU A 41 4.95 5.27 0.44
N MET A 42 6.23 5.09 0.13
CA MET A 42 7.28 6.09 0.34
C MET A 42 7.49 7.00 -0.88
N GLN A 43 6.75 6.80 -1.96
CA GLN A 43 6.83 7.55 -3.23
C GLN A 43 8.23 7.49 -3.86
N VAL A 44 8.91 6.35 -3.74
CA VAL A 44 10.25 6.14 -4.33
C VAL A 44 10.10 5.83 -5.81
N LYS A 45 10.75 6.64 -6.66
CA LYS A 45 10.82 6.39 -8.11
C LYS A 45 12.04 5.53 -8.42
N THR A 46 11.79 4.30 -8.87
CA THR A 46 12.82 3.34 -9.26
C THR A 46 12.29 2.39 -10.33
N ALA A 47 13.19 1.86 -11.17
CA ALA A 47 12.84 0.84 -12.16
C ALA A 47 12.37 -0.49 -11.54
N LEU A 48 12.63 -0.69 -10.25
CA LEU A 48 12.23 -1.88 -9.48
C LEU A 48 10.81 -1.77 -8.89
N TYR A 49 10.08 -0.68 -9.14
CA TYR A 49 8.73 -0.51 -8.61
C TYR A 49 7.71 -1.29 -9.44
N GLU A 50 7.17 -2.37 -8.87
CA GLU A 50 6.12 -3.19 -9.46
C GLU A 50 4.74 -2.76 -8.94
N ARG A 51 4.08 -1.83 -9.64
CA ARG A 51 2.76 -1.28 -9.22
C ARG A 51 1.68 -2.35 -9.03
N GLU A 52 1.72 -3.45 -9.79
CA GLU A 52 0.73 -4.53 -9.68
C GLU A 52 0.85 -5.33 -8.37
N ARG A 53 2.04 -5.33 -7.75
CA ARG A 53 2.29 -5.97 -6.46
C ARG A 53 2.18 -5.00 -5.29
N ASP A 54 1.98 -3.71 -5.56
CA ASP A 54 1.77 -2.69 -4.55
C ASP A 54 0.37 -2.82 -3.91
N LEU A 55 0.38 -3.17 -2.62
CA LEU A 55 -0.76 -3.32 -1.74
C LEU A 55 -1.65 -2.04 -1.68
N PHE A 56 -1.11 -0.87 -2.01
CA PHE A 56 -1.76 0.43 -1.82
C PHE A 56 -2.16 1.12 -3.13
N ALA A 57 -1.54 0.75 -4.25
CA ALA A 57 -1.73 1.42 -5.55
C ALA A 57 -3.18 1.46 -6.06
N GLY A 58 -4.02 0.52 -5.63
CA GLY A 58 -5.46 0.48 -5.95
C GLY A 58 -6.36 1.25 -4.98
N CYS A 59 -5.81 1.84 -3.93
CA CYS A 59 -6.54 2.52 -2.85
C CYS A 59 -6.00 3.94 -2.60
N GLU A 60 -5.49 4.58 -3.65
CA GLU A 60 -5.14 6.01 -3.64
C GLU A 60 -6.42 6.85 -3.83
N SER A 61 -6.51 7.99 -3.13
CA SER A 61 -7.66 8.93 -3.12
C SER A 61 -7.56 10.04 -4.15
#